data_AF-M6ZUU6-F1
#
_entry.id   AF-M6ZUU6-F1
#
_cell.length_a   1.000
_cell.length_b   1.000
_cell.length_c   1.000
_cell.angle_alpha   90.00
_cell.angle_beta   90.00
_cell.angle_gamma   90.00
#
_symmetry.space_group_name_H-M   'P 1'
#
loop_
_entity.id
_entity.type
_entity.pdbx_description
1 polymer ?
#
loop_
_entity_poly.entity_id
_entity_poly.type
_entity_poly.pdbx_seq_one_letter_code
_entity_poly.pdbx_strand_id
1 'polypeptide(L)' 'MFDHNSSELKQEAKLELKRIASVLKKYADREIRISGHTDNSGGEEYNRKLSRERALSV' A
#
# COMPACT_ATOMS: atom_id res chain seq x y z
N MET A 1 -1.66 7.25 4.68
CA MET A 1 -1.95 5.96 4.00
C MET A 1 -2.51 4.93 4.96
N PHE A 2 -1.79 4.59 6.04
CA PHE A 2 -2.22 3.66 7.10
C PHE A 2 -2.13 4.32 8.48
N ASP A 3 -2.81 3.75 9.48
CA ASP A 3 -2.54 4.02 10.90
C ASP A 3 -1.36 3.20 11.43
N HIS A 4 -0.88 3.57 12.63
CA HIS A 4 0.19 2.83 13.30
C HIS A 4 -0.22 1.36 13.51
N ASN A 5 0.68 0.42 13.19
CA ASN A 5 0.43 -1.02 13.22
C ASN A 5 -0.81 -1.51 12.45
N SER A 6 -1.32 -0.73 11.51
CA SER A 6 -2.47 -1.09 10.68
C SER A 6 -2.09 -1.27 9.21
N SER A 7 -2.82 -2.18 8.57
CA SER A 7 -2.84 -2.41 7.12
C SER A 7 -4.16 -1.92 6.49
N GLU A 8 -5.03 -1.28 7.27
CA GLU A 8 -6.26 -0.67 6.78
C GLU A 8 -5.99 0.71 6.17
N LEU A 9 -6.41 0.89 4.91
CA LEU A 9 -6.30 2.17 4.22
C LEU A 9 -7.26 3.20 4.80
N LYS A 10 -6.71 4.37 5.13
CA LYS A 10 -7.50 5.55 5.46
C LYS A 10 -8.38 6.00 4.28
N GLN A 11 -9.49 6.66 4.57
CA GLN A 11 -10.42 7.11 3.53
C GLN A 11 -9.75 8.06 2.52
N GLU A 12 -8.87 8.94 2.99
CA GLU A 12 -8.10 9.86 2.15
C GLU A 12 -7.16 9.10 1.21
N ALA A 13 -6.55 8.01 1.69
CA ALA A 13 -5.67 7.16 0.89
C ALA A 13 -6.45 6.44 -0.22
N LYS A 14 -7.68 5.99 0.07
CA LYS A 14 -8.56 5.38 -0.95
C LYS A 14 -8.90 6.39 -2.06
N LEU A 15 -9.08 7.67 -1.72
CA LEU A 15 -9.34 8.73 -2.72
C LEU A 15 -8.11 8.98 -3.60
N GLU A 16 -6.91 8.99 -3.02
CA GLU A 16 -5.65 9.15 -3.74
C GLU A 16 -5.40 7.96 -4.69
N LEU A 17 -5.58 6.72 -4.20
CA LEU A 17 -5.46 5.51 -5.01
C LEU A 17 -6.42 5.49 -6.20
N LYS A 18 -7.65 6.00 -6.06
CA LYS A 18 -8.58 6.15 -7.19
C LYS A 18 -8.03 7.07 -8.29
N ARG A 19 -7.31 8.14 -7.92
CA ARG A 19 -6.66 9.04 -8.90
C ARG A 19 -5.48 8.35 -9.58
N ILE A 20 -4.67 7.62 -8.83
CA ILE A 20 -3.55 6.85 -9.40
C ILE A 20 -4.09 5.77 -10.35
N ALA A 21 -5.12 5.04 -9.95
CA ALA A 21 -5.76 4.01 -10.77
C ALA A 21 -6.32 4.57 -12.09
N SER A 22 -6.86 5.80 -12.10
CA SER A 22 -7.36 6.41 -13.33
C SER A 22 -6.23 6.78 -14.31
N VAL A 23 -5.05 7.11 -13.80
CA VAL A 23 -3.84 7.33 -14.62
C VAL A 23 -3.31 5.99 -15.14
N LEU A 24 -3.21 4.98 -14.27
CA LEU A 24 -2.69 3.66 -14.63
C LEU A 24 -3.54 2.96 -15.70
N LYS A 25 -4.87 3.14 -15.67
CA LYS A 25 -5.78 2.63 -16.73
C LYS A 25 -5.47 3.19 -18.12
N LYS A 26 -4.80 4.33 -18.24
CA LYS A 26 -4.36 4.89 -19.54
C LYS A 26 -3.12 4.19 -20.10
N TYR A 27 -2.41 3.43 -19.27
CA TYR A 27 -1.18 2.71 -19.61
C TYR A 27 -1.35 1.21 -19.31
N ALA A 28 -2.38 0.60 -19.91
CA ALA A 28 -2.79 -0.77 -19.63
C ALA A 28 -1.78 -1.83 -20.09
N ASP A 29 -0.77 -1.45 -20.87
CA ASP A 29 0.30 -2.29 -21.40
C ASP A 29 1.51 -2.41 -20.45
N ARG A 30 1.39 -1.91 -19.21
CA ARG A 30 2.50 -1.87 -18.25
C ARG A 30 2.24 -2.73 -17.02
N GLU A 31 3.27 -3.45 -16.60
CA GLU A 31 3.27 -4.11 -15.30
C GLU A 31 3.44 -3.09 -14.17
N ILE A 32 2.67 -3.26 -13.09
CA ILE A 32 2.68 -2.38 -11.93
C ILE A 32 3.13 -3.20 -10.72
N ARG A 33 4.13 -2.68 -10.00
CA ARG A 33 4.59 -3.27 -8.74
C ARG A 33 4.20 -2.35 -7.57
N ILE A 34 3.47 -2.91 -6.61
CA ILE A 34 3.05 -2.22 -5.39
C ILE A 34 3.91 -2.74 -4.23
N SER A 35 4.47 -1.84 -3.41
CA SER A 35 5.27 -2.17 -2.24
C SER A 35 4.78 -1.43 -1.00
N GLY A 36 4.49 -2.18 0.07
CA GLY A 36 4.21 -1.63 1.39
C GLY A 36 5.50 -1.50 2.20
N HIS A 37 5.65 -0.39 2.93
CA HIS A 37 6.77 -0.16 3.84
C HIS A 37 6.26 -0.04 5.28
N THR A 38 7.03 -0.58 6.22
CA THR A 38 6.90 -0.34 7.66
C THR A 38 8.07 0.50 8.14
N ASP A 39 7.94 1.07 9.34
CA ASP A 39 9.09 1.65 10.02
C ASP A 39 10.01 0.53 10.58
N ASN A 40 11.11 0.92 11.19
CA ASN A 40 12.11 0.01 11.77
C ASN A 40 11.80 -0.38 13.22
N SER A 41 10.62 -0.06 13.74
CA SER A 41 10.21 -0.40 15.10
C SER A 41 9.52 -1.77 15.10
N GLY A 42 9.88 -2.65 16.02
CA GLY A 42 9.34 -4.02 16.10
C GLY A 42 10.21 -5.07 15.37
N GLY A 43 9.85 -6.35 15.55
CA GLY A 43 10.61 -7.47 14.99
C GLY A 43 10.56 -7.53 13.46
N GLU A 44 11.63 -7.99 12.83
CA GLU A 44 11.73 -8.11 11.37
C GLU A 44 10.56 -8.92 10.77
N GLU A 45 10.20 -10.04 11.40
CA GLU A 45 9.08 -10.88 10.94
C GLU A 45 7.74 -10.13 10.97
N TYR A 46 7.50 -9.35 12.03
CA TYR A 46 6.31 -8.51 12.16
C TYR A 46 6.27 -7.44 11.05
N ASN A 47 7.38 -6.74 10.86
CA ASN A 47 7.51 -5.70 9.83
C ASN A 47 7.36 -6.27 8.42
N ARG A 48 7.88 -7.47 8.16
CA ARG A 48 7.70 -8.17 6.88
C ARG A 48 6.24 -8.57 6.64
N LYS A 49 5.55 -9.06 7.67
CA LYS A 49 4.13 -9.40 7.58
C LYS A 49 3.28 -8.15 7.32
N LEU A 50 3.45 -7.11 8.13
CA LEU A 50 2.68 -5.86 8.02
C LEU A 50 2.95 -5.14 6.68
N SER A 51 4.20 -5.14 6.21
CA SER A 51 4.54 -4.61 4.88
C SER A 51 3.82 -5.34 3.75
N ARG A 52 3.72 -6.68 3.85
CA ARG A 52 2.98 -7.50 2.87
C ARG A 52 1.48 -7.23 2.91
N GLU A 53 0.89 -7.14 4.09
CA GLU A 53 -0.53 -6.82 4.25
C GLU A 53 -0.88 -5.44 3.70
N ARG A 54 -0.02 -4.44 3.90
CA ARG A 54 -0.16 -3.10 3.31
C ARG A 54 -0.05 -3.10 1.79
N ALA A 55 0.82 -3.94 1.21
CA ALA A 55 0.92 -4.07 -0.24
C ALA A 55 -0.34 -4.72 -0.84
N LEU A 56 -0.96 -5.66 -0.13
CA LEU A 56 -2.17 -6.36 -0.56
C LEU A 56 -3.46 -5.54 -0.40
N SER A 57 -3.47 -4.53 0.49
CA SER A 57 -4.66 -3.70 0.71
C SER A 57 -4.84 -2.57 -0.30
N VAL A 58 -3.85 -2.37 -1.20
CA VAL A 58 -3.77 -1.31 -2.21
C VAL A 58 -4.14 -1.87 -3.58
#